data_AF-A0A961QN84-F1
#
_entry.id   AF-A0A961QN84-F1
#
_cell.length_a   1.000
_cell.length_b   1.000
_cell.length_c   1.000
_cell.angle_alpha   90.00
_cell.angle_beta   90.00
_cell.angle_gamma   90.00
#
_symmetry.space_group_name_H-M   'P 1'
#
loop_
_entity.id
_entity.type
_entity.pdbx_description
1 polymer ?
#
loop_
_entity_poly.entity_id
_entity_poly.type
_entity_poly.pdbx_seq_one_letter_code
_entity_poly.pdbx_strand_id
1 'polypeptide(L)'
;MFDLQGDVLIEDEFLRDGLQNEKRLFSVEQKLDFLAAIEAAGVRRVQVGSFVHPKWVPQMADTDALFERIAPRTGVTYSALVLNKAGLERALAVGVKHLSIS
;
A
#
# COMPACT_ATOMS: atom_id res chain seq x y z
N MET A 1 18.18 -25.85 3.15
CA MET A 1 17.90 -25.12 1.90
C MET A 1 16.52 -25.54 1.47
N PHE A 2 15.59 -24.60 1.27
CA PHE A 2 14.23 -24.93 0.86
C PHE A 2 14.26 -25.40 -0.60
N ASP A 3 13.73 -26.59 -0.86
CA ASP A 3 13.53 -27.11 -2.22
C ASP A 3 12.12 -26.71 -2.66
N LEU A 4 12.03 -25.55 -3.32
CA LEU A 4 10.76 -25.01 -3.79
C LEU A 4 10.62 -25.32 -5.27
N GLN A 5 9.55 -26.04 -5.61
CA GLN A 5 9.15 -26.23 -7.01
C GLN A 5 8.34 -25.00 -7.46
N GLY A 6 9.02 -24.04 -8.12
CA GLY A 6 8.39 -22.86 -8.73
C GLY A 6 8.82 -21.52 -8.11
N ASP A 7 8.22 -20.44 -8.61
CA ASP A 7 8.51 -19.08 -8.17
C ASP A 7 7.74 -18.73 -6.88
N VAL A 8 8.40 -18.03 -5.96
CA VAL A 8 7.75 -17.40 -4.80
C VAL A 8 7.48 -15.94 -5.11
N LEU A 9 6.23 -15.53 -4.91
CA LEU A 9 5.84 -14.12 -4.96
C LEU A 9 5.86 -13.55 -3.54
N ILE A 10 6.63 -12.48 -3.37
CA ILE A 10 6.63 -11.69 -2.12
C ILE A 10 5.70 -10.50 -2.33
N GLU A 11 4.74 -10.34 -1.42
CA GLU A 11 3.94 -9.12 -1.27
C GLU A 11 4.41 -8.36 -0.05
N ASP A 12 4.85 -7.12 -0.26
CA ASP A 12 5.23 -6.21 0.81
C ASP A 12 4.00 -5.48 1.34
N GLU A 13 3.84 -5.47 2.65
CA GLU A 13 2.77 -4.75 3.34
C GLU A 13 3.32 -3.66 4.28
N PHE A 14 4.59 -3.27 4.15
CA PHE A 14 5.22 -2.34 5.08
C PHE A 14 4.47 -1.01 5.16
N LEU A 15 4.08 -0.44 4.01
CA LEU A 15 3.38 0.84 3.98
C LEU A 15 1.97 0.78 4.58
N ARG A 16 1.28 -0.37 4.52
CA ARG A 16 -0.03 -0.56 5.17
C ARG A 16 0.13 -1.06 6.59
N ASP A 17 0.51 -2.33 6.76
CA ASP A 17 0.49 -3.00 8.05
C ASP A 17 1.62 -2.56 8.96
N GLY A 18 2.83 -2.40 8.39
CA GLY A 18 3.98 -1.92 9.14
C GLY A 18 3.72 -0.52 9.71
N LEU A 19 3.43 0.46 8.85
CA LEU A 19 3.23 1.83 9.28
C LEU A 19 1.99 2.01 10.17
N GLN A 20 0.92 1.22 9.99
CA GLN A 20 -0.28 1.31 10.82
C GLN A 20 0.02 1.06 12.30
N ASN A 21 1.01 0.22 12.62
CA ASN A 21 1.40 -0.12 13.98
C ASN A 21 2.44 0.84 14.58
N GLU A 22 2.94 1.80 13.80
CA GLU A 22 3.93 2.77 14.26
C GLU A 22 3.29 3.92 15.05
N LYS A 23 3.98 4.34 16.12
CA LYS A 23 3.58 5.51 16.91
C LYS A 23 3.76 6.82 16.15
N ARG A 24 4.74 6.85 15.24
CA ARG A 24 5.10 8.02 14.46
C ARG A 24 4.23 8.10 13.20
N LEU A 25 3.74 9.30 12.91
CA LEU A 25 3.16 9.61 11.60
C LEU A 25 4.28 10.00 10.63
N PHE A 26 4.24 9.41 9.44
CA PHE A 26 5.15 9.70 8.35
C PHE A 26 4.42 10.55 7.31
N SER A 27 5.13 11.51 6.71
CA SER A 27 4.55 12.31 5.62
C SER A 27 4.40 11.47 4.35
N VAL A 28 3.61 11.96 3.40
CA VAL A 28 3.44 11.32 2.09
C VAL A 28 4.78 11.18 1.36
N GLU A 29 5.67 12.18 1.47
CA GLU A 29 7.02 12.14 0.89
C GLU A 29 7.83 10.98 1.46
N GLN A 30 7.83 10.82 2.80
CA GLN A 30 8.55 9.73 3.46
C GLN A 30 8.01 8.37 3.03
N LYS A 31 6.69 8.24 2.87
CA LYS A 31 6.06 7.02 2.38
C LYS A 31 6.42 6.73 0.93
N LEU A 32 6.49 7.75 0.07
CA LEU A 32 6.97 7.60 -1.31
C LEU A 32 8.44 7.17 -1.37
N ASP A 33 9.28 7.70 -0.48
CA ASP A 33 10.69 7.27 -0.36
C ASP A 33 10.79 5.78 0.04
N PHE A 34 9.95 5.34 0.99
CA PHE A 34 9.88 3.92 1.36
C PHE A 34 9.40 3.04 0.21
N LEU A 35 8.35 3.47 -0.50
CA LEU A 35 7.86 2.76 -1.68
C LEU A 35 8.96 2.64 -2.75
N ALA A 36 9.65 3.73 -3.04
CA ALA A 36 10.75 3.73 -4.02
C ALA A 36 11.87 2.75 -3.62
N ALA A 37 12.18 2.64 -2.33
CA ALA A 37 13.16 1.67 -1.80
C ALA A 37 12.67 0.22 -1.95
N ILE A 38 11.40 -0.06 -1.65
CA ILE A 38 10.78 -1.39 -1.83
C ILE A 38 10.79 -1.80 -3.30
N GLU A 39 10.43 -0.88 -4.20
CA GLU A 39 10.48 -1.13 -5.64
C GLU A 39 11.92 -1.35 -6.12
N ALA A 40 12.89 -0.58 -5.60
CA ALA A 40 14.31 -0.76 -5.93
C ALA A 40 14.87 -2.10 -5.44
N ALA A 41 14.29 -2.68 -4.38
CA ALA A 41 14.59 -4.03 -3.93
C ALA A 41 13.99 -5.13 -4.82
N GLY A 42 13.20 -4.78 -5.84
CA GLY A 42 12.63 -5.72 -6.81
C GLY A 42 11.27 -6.30 -6.41
N VAL A 43 10.62 -5.78 -5.38
CA VAL A 43 9.28 -6.21 -4.98
C VAL A 43 8.25 -5.78 -6.04
N ARG A 44 7.40 -6.73 -6.44
CA ARG A 44 6.39 -6.53 -7.51
C ARG A 44 4.95 -6.46 -7.01
N ARG A 45 4.72 -6.69 -5.72
CA ARG A 45 3.41 -6.61 -5.07
C ARG A 45 3.57 -5.77 -3.83
N VAL A 46 2.93 -4.61 -3.78
CA VAL A 46 3.05 -3.68 -2.65
C VAL A 46 1.67 -3.24 -2.21
N GLN A 47 1.32 -3.49 -0.96
CA GLN A 47 0.12 -2.97 -0.32
C GLN A 47 0.44 -1.62 0.30
N VAL A 48 0.03 -0.57 -0.41
CA VAL A 48 0.46 0.81 -0.20
C VAL A 48 -0.26 1.47 0.97
N GLY A 49 -1.48 1.04 1.30
CA GLY A 49 -2.25 1.65 2.38
C GLY A 49 -3.64 1.06 2.54
N SER A 50 -4.49 1.80 3.24
CA SER A 50 -5.84 1.37 3.58
C SER A 50 -6.80 2.56 3.58
N PHE A 51 -7.93 2.43 2.89
CA PHE A 51 -8.98 3.46 2.86
C PHE A 51 -9.92 3.33 4.07
N VAL A 52 -9.33 3.23 5.25
CA VAL A 52 -10.03 3.24 6.53
C VAL A 52 -10.31 4.67 6.98
N HIS A 53 -11.08 4.79 8.06
CA HIS A 53 -11.46 6.08 8.60
C HIS A 53 -10.27 6.72 9.34
N PRO A 54 -9.83 7.93 8.96
CA PRO A 54 -8.57 8.54 9.41
C PRO A 54 -8.53 8.83 10.92
N LYS A 55 -9.68 9.06 11.55
CA LYS A 55 -9.76 9.22 13.01
C LYS A 55 -9.36 7.96 13.78
N TRP A 56 -9.68 6.78 13.23
CA TRP A 56 -9.44 5.50 13.91
C TRP A 56 -8.05 4.95 13.56
N VAL A 57 -7.57 5.24 12.35
CA VAL A 57 -6.24 4.87 11.89
C VAL A 57 -5.54 6.08 11.27
N PRO A 58 -4.98 7.00 12.08
CA PRO A 58 -4.33 8.22 11.61
C PRO A 58 -3.16 7.96 10.64
N GLN A 59 -2.49 6.82 10.79
CA GLN A 59 -1.38 6.39 9.96
C GLN A 59 -1.76 6.24 8.49
N MET A 60 -3.04 5.94 8.20
CA MET A 60 -3.57 5.72 6.85
C MET A 60 -4.34 6.91 6.29
N ALA A 61 -4.35 8.05 7.00
CA ALA A 61 -5.18 9.21 6.67
C ALA A 61 -4.87 9.85 5.30
N ASP A 62 -3.67 9.62 4.79
CA ASP A 62 -3.10 10.18 3.55
C ASP A 62 -3.03 9.16 2.41
N THR A 63 -3.72 8.02 2.52
CA THR A 63 -3.71 6.96 1.49
C THR A 63 -4.13 7.49 0.12
N ASP A 64 -5.16 8.36 0.06
CA ASP A 64 -5.64 9.00 -1.17
C ASP A 64 -4.51 9.78 -1.86
N ALA A 65 -3.84 10.66 -1.09
CA ALA A 65 -2.73 11.49 -1.59
C ALA A 65 -1.50 10.66 -1.99
N LEU A 66 -1.28 9.51 -1.34
CA LEU A 66 -0.22 8.60 -1.71
C LEU A 66 -0.51 7.97 -3.08
N PHE A 67 -1.73 7.45 -3.30
CA PHE A 67 -2.13 6.86 -4.59
C PHE A 67 -2.15 7.88 -5.74
N GLU A 68 -2.54 9.12 -5.49
CA GLU A 68 -2.48 10.20 -6.49
C GLU A 68 -1.05 10.51 -6.96
N ARG A 69 -0.04 10.22 -6.13
CA ARG A 69 1.37 10.57 -6.37
C ARG A 69 2.24 9.38 -6.77
N ILE A 70 1.74 8.15 -6.71
CA ILE A 70 2.47 6.98 -7.18
C ILE A 70 2.66 7.11 -8.70
N ALA A 71 3.92 7.05 -9.13
CA ALA A 71 4.29 6.88 -10.53
C ALA A 71 4.35 5.38 -10.83
N PRO A 72 3.35 4.78 -11.50
CA PRO A 72 3.27 3.32 -11.60
C PRO A 72 4.44 2.74 -12.40
N ARG A 73 5.06 1.68 -11.86
CA ARG A 73 6.11 0.91 -12.55
C ARG A 73 5.52 -0.31 -13.25
N THR A 74 5.95 -0.54 -14.48
CA THR A 74 5.58 -1.73 -15.26
C THR A 74 5.92 -3.00 -14.48
N GLY A 75 4.95 -3.90 -14.33
CA GLY A 75 5.13 -5.17 -13.63
C GLY A 75 5.05 -5.09 -12.10
N VAL A 76 4.74 -3.93 -11.54
CA VAL A 76 4.43 -3.75 -10.11
C VAL A 76 2.92 -3.55 -9.94
N THR A 77 2.34 -4.28 -9.00
CA THR A 77 0.96 -4.09 -8.57
C THR A 77 0.93 -3.36 -7.24
N TYR A 78 0.22 -2.24 -7.22
CA TYR A 78 -0.05 -1.45 -6.03
C TYR A 78 -1.48 -1.75 -5.56
N SER A 79 -1.60 -2.22 -4.32
CA SER A 79 -2.87 -2.59 -3.72
C SER A 79 -3.21 -1.76 -2.49
N ALA A 80 -4.48 -1.73 -2.13
CA ALA A 80 -4.96 -1.11 -0.89
C ALA A 80 -6.06 -1.93 -0.24
N LEU A 81 -6.15 -1.83 1.09
CA LEU A 81 -7.22 -2.43 1.87
C LEU A 81 -8.46 -1.52 1.88
N VAL A 82 -9.64 -2.13 1.72
CA VAL A 82 -10.95 -1.48 1.92
C VAL A 82 -11.81 -2.34 2.84
N LEU A 83 -12.51 -1.71 3.79
CA LEU A 83 -13.36 -2.42 4.77
C LEU A 83 -14.85 -2.10 4.62
N ASN A 84 -15.22 -1.16 3.75
CA ASN A 84 -16.61 -0.77 3.51
C ASN A 84 -16.75 -0.02 2.18
N LYS A 85 -18.01 0.30 1.84
CA LYS A 85 -18.37 1.03 0.62
C LYS A 85 -17.70 2.40 0.50
N ALA A 86 -17.62 3.17 1.60
CA ALA A 86 -17.01 4.50 1.57
C ALA A 86 -15.49 4.42 1.28
N GLY A 87 -14.80 3.42 1.84
CA GLY A 87 -13.40 3.14 1.53
C GLY A 87 -13.20 2.73 0.08
N LEU A 88 -14.08 1.88 -0.45
CA LEU A 88 -14.09 1.49 -1.86
C LEU A 88 -14.28 2.70 -2.79
N GLU A 89 -15.25 3.57 -2.51
CA GLU A 89 -15.50 4.78 -3.31
C GLU A 89 -14.29 5.71 -3.36
N ARG A 90 -13.62 5.93 -2.23
CA ARG A 90 -12.36 6.71 -2.17
C ARG A 90 -11.24 6.06 -2.98
N ALA A 91 -11.08 4.74 -2.86
CA ALA A 91 -10.06 4.03 -3.62
C ALA A 91 -10.28 4.12 -5.14
N LEU A 92 -11.54 4.01 -5.58
CA LEU A 92 -11.89 4.17 -6.99
C LEU A 92 -11.65 5.61 -7.48
N ALA A 93 -11.91 6.62 -6.65
CA ALA A 93 -11.73 8.03 -6.99
C ALA A 93 -10.25 8.37 -7.30
N VAL A 94 -9.30 7.73 -6.63
CA VAL A 94 -7.84 7.89 -6.89
C VAL A 94 -7.27 6.82 -7.82
N GLY A 95 -8.14 6.04 -8.49
CA GLY A 95 -7.75 5.15 -9.57
C GLY A 95 -7.12 3.82 -9.14
N VAL A 96 -7.26 3.40 -7.89
CA VAL A 96 -6.72 2.11 -7.42
C VAL A 96 -7.33 0.95 -8.22
N LYS A 97 -6.47 0.04 -8.69
CA LYS A 97 -6.85 -1.10 -9.56
C LYS A 97 -6.85 -2.45 -8.86
N HIS A 98 -6.20 -2.56 -7.71
CA HIS A 98 -6.14 -3.79 -6.93
C HIS A 98 -6.55 -3.50 -5.50
N LEU A 99 -7.58 -4.19 -5.02
CA LEU A 99 -8.14 -3.98 -3.68
C LEU A 99 -8.19 -5.31 -2.94
N SER A 100 -7.84 -5.28 -1.66
CA SER A 100 -8.06 -6.36 -0.72
C SER A 100 -9.21 -6.02 0.22
N ILE A 101 -9.90 -7.04 0.70
CA ILE A 101 -10.97 -6.97 1.69
C ILE A 101 -10.65 -7.93 2.84
N SER A 102 -11.13 -7.62 4.04
CA SER A 102 -11.08 -8.50 5.22
C SER A 102 -12.48 -8.71 5.77
#